data_AF-A0A8S1W0R1-F1
#
_entry.id   AF-A0A8S1W0R1-F1
#
_cell.length_a   1.000
_cell.length_b   1.000
_cell.length_c   1.000
_cell.angle_alpha   90.00
_cell.angle_beta   90.00
_cell.angle_gamma   90.00
#
_symmetry.space_group_name_H-M   'P 1'
#
loop_
_entity.id
_entity.type
_entity.pdbx_description
1 polymer ?
#
loop_
_entity_poly.entity_id
_entity_poly.type
_entity_poly.pdbx_seq_one_letter_code
_entity_poly.pdbx_strand_id
1 'polypeptide(L)'
;MNCTYHFENQVSLICIAPHQCSCQRKLCVKCLLEHKVDIKQVMSIDEFPKMVLYKLKQFKVDQESEIIVQKNIVKLVLSLTQIIMNQIWVQLFESINQIYDFNRKQKQIIFQSYQHKYQHCQFMVSILEEKNLRDRIDEKNSYFSKLQVEQLKWEQEVKQFQEMLKEKIMTSIQPIQEMLKVYKRKEDLYSVLSYSKNIDGSFINKMMNLLKIEKITDCIEYLSNKQSREQPHLKCNYNILKNISEIDFKKLDGHSHLCQFNLLLS
;
A
#
# COMPACT_ATOMS: atom_id res chain seq x y z
N MET A 1 -7.38 6.17 48.35
CA MET A 1 -8.52 5.36 47.89
C MET A 1 -8.48 4.04 48.62
N ASN A 2 -9.61 3.54 49.12
CA ASN A 2 -9.67 2.25 49.80
C ASN A 2 -9.67 1.10 48.79
N CYS A 3 -9.13 -0.04 49.17
CA CYS A 3 -9.12 -1.23 48.35
C CYS A 3 -10.54 -1.79 48.22
N THR A 4 -10.90 -2.23 47.01
CA THR A 4 -12.22 -2.79 46.73
C THR A 4 -12.47 -4.13 47.41
N TYR A 5 -11.42 -4.92 47.65
CA TYR A 5 -11.51 -6.23 48.30
C TYR A 5 -11.20 -6.18 49.81
N HIS A 6 -10.43 -5.19 50.25
CA HIS A 6 -10.07 -4.99 51.66
C HIS A 6 -10.43 -3.55 52.08
N PHE A 7 -11.70 -3.30 52.36
CA PHE A 7 -12.27 -1.95 52.54
C PHE A 7 -11.60 -1.08 53.62
N GLU A 8 -11.01 -1.71 54.65
CA GLU A 8 -10.25 -1.01 55.71
C GLU A 8 -8.83 -0.61 55.28
N ASN A 9 -8.34 -1.14 54.15
CA ASN A 9 -6.97 -0.92 53.71
C ASN A 9 -6.93 0.08 52.57
N GLN A 10 -6.08 1.08 52.71
CA GLN A 10 -5.80 2.03 51.65
C GLN A 10 -4.92 1.38 50.57
N VAL A 11 -5.25 1.64 49.31
CA VAL A 11 -4.38 1.34 48.18
C VAL A 11 -3.18 2.29 48.21
N SER A 12 -1.98 1.73 48.31
CA SER A 12 -0.72 2.48 48.33
C SER A 12 0.30 2.00 47.31
N LEU A 13 0.03 0.88 46.63
CA LEU A 13 0.99 0.19 45.76
C LEU A 13 0.44 -0.04 44.35
N ILE A 14 1.34 -0.10 43.37
CA ILE A 14 1.06 -0.46 41.98
C ILE A 14 1.93 -1.64 41.58
N CYS A 15 1.30 -2.71 41.08
CA CYS A 15 1.95 -3.85 40.46
C CYS A 15 2.35 -3.55 39.01
N ILE A 16 3.65 -3.61 38.73
CA ILE A 16 4.23 -3.43 37.39
C ILE A 16 4.63 -4.75 36.72
N ALA A 17 4.37 -5.88 37.38
CA ALA A 17 4.61 -7.21 36.84
C ALA A 17 3.93 -7.43 35.47
N PRO A 18 4.58 -8.14 34.53
CA PRO A 18 3.93 -8.61 33.32
C PRO A 18 3.07 -9.83 33.65
N HIS A 19 1.84 -9.62 34.11
CA HIS A 19 0.90 -10.71 34.41
C HIS A 19 -0.28 -10.72 33.44
N GLN A 20 -0.70 -11.93 33.04
CA GLN A 20 -1.88 -12.19 32.21
C GLN A 20 -3.19 -12.26 33.04
N CYS A 21 -3.11 -12.20 34.37
CA CYS A 21 -4.31 -12.26 35.23
C CYS A 21 -5.07 -10.94 35.25
N SER A 22 -6.37 -11.03 35.50
CA SER A 22 -7.29 -9.91 35.74
C SER A 22 -7.10 -9.24 37.12
N CYS A 23 -5.95 -9.43 37.75
CA CYS A 23 -5.66 -8.90 39.07
C CYS A 23 -5.67 -7.36 39.03
N GLN A 24 -6.19 -6.71 40.08
CA GLN A 24 -6.14 -5.26 40.17
C GLN A 24 -4.68 -4.82 40.29
N ARG A 25 -4.23 -3.98 39.35
CA ARG A 25 -2.87 -3.40 39.36
C ARG A 25 -2.63 -2.53 40.59
N LYS A 26 -3.69 -1.93 41.13
CA LYS A 26 -3.68 -1.11 42.34
C LYS A 26 -3.87 -2.02 43.55
N LEU A 27 -2.84 -2.12 44.38
CA LEU A 27 -2.79 -3.05 45.50
C LEU A 27 -2.80 -2.29 46.83
N CYS A 28 -3.52 -2.85 47.81
CA CYS A 28 -3.18 -2.62 49.21
C CYS A 28 -2.17 -3.69 49.67
N VAL A 29 -1.63 -3.55 50.89
CA VAL A 29 -0.65 -4.49 51.45
C VAL A 29 -1.22 -5.92 51.53
N LYS A 30 -2.51 -6.09 51.84
CA LYS A 30 -3.13 -7.42 51.86
C LYS A 30 -3.23 -8.04 50.46
N CYS A 31 -3.66 -7.29 49.46
CA CYS A 31 -3.68 -7.75 48.06
C CYS A 31 -2.28 -8.18 47.59
N LEU A 32 -1.22 -7.46 47.98
CA LEU A 32 0.16 -7.82 47.61
C LEU A 32 0.51 -9.24 48.07
N LEU A 33 0.20 -9.56 49.33
CA LEU A 33 0.46 -10.87 49.93
C LEU A 33 -0.40 -11.96 49.29
N GLU A 34 -1.69 -11.70 49.09
CA GLU A 34 -2.64 -12.65 48.51
C GLU A 34 -2.31 -13.00 47.04
N HIS A 35 -1.96 -12.00 46.24
CA HIS A 35 -1.61 -12.19 44.84
C HIS A 35 -0.18 -12.75 44.63
N LYS A 36 0.62 -12.87 45.70
CA LYS A 36 2.00 -13.38 45.66
C LYS A 36 2.86 -12.69 44.60
N VAL A 37 2.65 -11.39 44.41
CA VAL A 37 3.46 -10.60 43.47
C VAL A 37 4.83 -10.36 44.10
N ASP A 38 5.89 -10.56 43.31
CA ASP A 38 7.25 -10.24 43.75
C ASP A 38 7.34 -8.74 44.12
N ILE A 39 7.85 -8.44 45.32
CA ILE A 39 8.04 -7.08 45.83
C ILE A 39 8.85 -6.23 44.85
N LYS A 40 9.79 -6.84 44.11
CA LYS A 40 10.58 -6.14 43.07
C LYS A 40 9.75 -5.63 41.90
N GLN A 41 8.56 -6.18 41.70
CA GLN A 41 7.62 -5.81 40.64
C GLN A 41 6.45 -4.97 41.17
N VAL A 42 6.64 -4.35 42.33
CA VAL A 42 5.66 -3.46 42.95
C VAL A 42 6.35 -2.16 43.34
N MET A 43 5.64 -1.06 43.17
CA MET A 43 6.14 0.26 43.56
C MET A 43 5.05 1.09 44.23
N SER A 44 5.45 2.14 44.93
CA SER A 44 4.49 3.06 45.53
C SER A 44 3.68 3.80 44.47
N ILE A 45 2.42 4.07 44.77
CA ILE A 45 1.53 4.82 43.87
C ILE A 45 2.07 6.23 43.57
N ASP A 46 2.82 6.82 44.50
CA ASP A 46 3.40 8.16 44.37
C ASP A 46 4.66 8.19 43.47
N GLU A 47 5.39 7.07 43.39
CA GLU A 47 6.57 6.94 42.52
C GLU A 47 6.19 6.51 41.09
N PHE A 48 5.06 5.84 40.90
CA PHE A 48 4.64 5.34 39.59
C PHE A 48 4.57 6.44 38.51
N PRO A 49 3.97 7.63 38.76
CA PRO A 49 3.97 8.72 37.78
C PRO A 49 5.38 9.17 37.38
N LYS A 50 6.32 9.20 38.33
CA LYS A 50 7.72 9.59 38.07
C LYS A 50 8.42 8.57 37.15
N MET A 51 8.19 7.27 37.38
CA MET A 51 8.71 6.21 36.53
C MET A 51 8.12 6.26 35.11
N VAL A 52 6.81 6.50 34.98
CA VAL A 52 6.16 6.64 33.67
C VAL A 52 6.75 7.82 32.90
N LEU A 53 6.89 8.99 33.53
CA LEU A 53 7.51 10.16 32.90
C LEU A 53 8.96 9.91 32.50
N TYR A 54 9.73 9.22 33.34
CA TYR A 54 11.11 8.85 33.03
C TYR A 54 11.19 7.90 31.82
N LYS A 55 10.34 6.87 31.78
CA LYS A 55 10.24 5.95 30.63
C LYS A 55 9.84 6.69 29.36
N LEU A 56 8.84 7.56 29.42
CA LEU A 56 8.41 8.36 28.26
C LEU A 56 9.55 9.24 27.70
N LYS A 57 10.34 9.86 28.59
CA LYS A 57 11.54 10.61 28.20
C LYS A 57 12.62 9.73 27.59
N GLN A 58 12.84 8.51 28.12
CA GLN A 58 13.78 7.55 27.54
C GLN A 58 13.39 7.10 26.13
N PHE A 59 12.09 6.89 25.89
CA PHE A 59 11.58 6.47 24.59
C PHE A 59 11.53 7.59 23.53
N LYS A 60 11.93 8.82 23.89
CA LYS A 60 11.99 9.97 22.98
C LYS A 60 10.72 10.13 22.12
N VAL A 61 9.54 9.90 22.70
CA VAL A 61 8.23 9.94 22.00
C VAL A 61 7.95 11.31 21.37
N ASP A 62 8.66 12.35 21.80
CA ASP A 62 8.61 13.72 21.27
C ASP A 62 9.47 13.92 20.00
N GLN A 63 10.02 12.86 19.39
CA GLN A 63 10.83 12.98 18.17
C GLN A 63 9.96 13.24 16.93
N GLU A 64 9.46 14.47 16.82
CA GLU A 64 9.10 15.11 15.55
C GLU A 64 10.19 14.87 14.47
N SER A 65 11.44 14.67 14.88
CA SER A 65 12.57 14.36 14.00
C SER A 65 12.37 13.12 13.12
N GLU A 66 11.78 12.02 13.61
CA GLU A 66 11.57 10.82 12.76
C GLU A 66 10.49 11.06 11.71
N ILE A 67 9.40 11.73 12.09
CA ILE A 67 8.33 12.11 11.16
C ILE A 67 8.84 13.12 10.12
N ILE A 68 9.67 14.08 10.53
CA ILE A 68 10.32 15.05 9.64
C ILE A 68 11.25 14.34 8.66
N VAL A 69 12.04 13.37 9.12
CA VAL A 69 12.91 12.56 8.24
C VAL A 69 12.08 11.77 7.23
N GLN A 70 11.01 11.09 7.65
CA GLN A 70 10.12 10.36 6.74
C GLN A 70 9.45 11.31 5.73
N LYS A 71 8.98 12.48 6.17
CA LYS A 71 8.39 13.50 5.29
C LYS A 71 9.39 14.00 4.24
N ASN A 72 10.64 14.21 4.63
CA ASN A 72 11.70 14.64 3.72
C ASN A 72 12.05 13.55 2.70
N ILE A 73 12.08 12.28 3.12
CA ILE A 73 12.28 11.14 2.21
C ILE A 73 11.15 11.08 1.17
N VAL A 74 9.89 11.18 1.60
CA VAL A 74 8.74 11.18 0.68
C VAL A 74 8.82 12.35 -0.31
N LYS A 75 9.16 13.55 0.17
CA LYS A 75 9.32 14.74 -0.69
C LYS A 75 10.42 14.52 -1.75
N LEU A 76 11.54 13.92 -1.35
CA LEU A 76 12.63 13.57 -2.27
C LEU A 76 12.17 12.59 -3.35
N VAL A 77 11.53 11.47 -2.96
CA VAL A 77 11.02 10.47 -3.89
C VAL A 77 10.03 11.07 -4.88
N LEU A 78 9.12 11.94 -4.41
CA LEU A 78 8.16 12.63 -5.28
C LEU A 78 8.84 13.55 -6.29
N SER A 79 9.85 14.32 -5.86
CA SER A 79 10.61 15.20 -6.75
C SER A 79 11.37 14.42 -7.83
N LEU A 80 12.02 13.31 -7.45
CA LEU A 80 12.72 12.44 -8.40
C LEU A 80 11.74 11.82 -9.41
N THR A 81 10.58 11.35 -8.93
CA THR A 81 9.53 10.80 -9.79
C THR A 81 9.04 11.82 -10.80
N GLN A 82 8.82 13.07 -10.37
CA GLN A 82 8.41 14.16 -11.26
C GLN A 82 9.46 14.45 -12.34
N ILE A 83 10.75 14.45 -11.99
CA ILE A 83 11.84 14.65 -12.95
C ILE A 83 11.84 13.53 -14.01
N ILE A 84 11.75 12.26 -13.58
CA ILE A 84 11.73 11.11 -14.48
C ILE A 84 10.51 11.16 -15.40
N MET A 85 9.32 11.48 -14.86
CA MET A 85 8.09 11.62 -15.65
C MET A 85 8.23 12.71 -16.73
N ASN A 86 8.82 13.86 -16.38
CA ASN A 86 9.07 14.94 -17.35
C ASN A 86 10.05 14.50 -18.45
N GLN A 87 11.10 13.75 -18.11
CA GLN A 87 12.03 13.22 -19.11
C GLN A 87 11.35 12.23 -20.07
N ILE A 88 10.54 11.31 -19.54
CA ILE A 88 9.75 10.38 -20.36
C ILE A 88 8.81 11.15 -21.28
N TRP A 89 8.15 12.19 -20.77
CA TRP A 89 7.24 13.03 -21.55
C TRP A 89 7.95 13.75 -22.71
N VAL A 90 9.12 14.34 -22.45
CA VAL A 90 9.93 15.00 -23.48
C VAL A 90 10.36 14.01 -24.56
N GLN A 91 10.89 12.84 -24.17
CA GLN A 91 11.31 11.80 -25.11
C GLN A 91 10.15 11.28 -25.96
N LEU A 92 8.97 11.08 -25.35
CA LEU A 92 7.77 10.68 -26.07
C LEU A 92 7.37 11.74 -27.10
N PHE A 93 7.37 13.01 -26.70
CA PHE A 93 7.02 14.12 -27.57
C PHE A 93 7.99 14.24 -28.76
N GLU A 94 9.29 14.12 -28.52
CA GLU A 94 10.30 14.10 -29.58
C GLU A 94 10.11 12.92 -30.53
N SER A 95 9.86 11.72 -30.02
CA SER A 95 9.60 10.53 -30.84
C SER A 95 8.36 10.70 -31.73
N ILE A 96 7.27 11.24 -31.17
CA ILE A 96 6.06 11.56 -31.94
C ILE A 96 6.36 12.54 -33.07
N ASN A 97 7.11 13.62 -32.79
CA ASN A 97 7.49 14.60 -33.80
C ASN A 97 8.37 13.98 -34.90
N GLN A 98 9.32 13.11 -34.54
CA GLN A 98 10.14 12.38 -35.51
C GLN A 98 9.30 11.50 -36.43
N ILE A 99 8.26 10.82 -35.91
CA ILE A 99 7.32 10.02 -36.71
C ILE A 99 6.54 10.93 -37.67
N TYR A 100 6.03 12.08 -37.20
CA TYR A 100 5.33 13.03 -38.07
C TYR A 100 6.24 13.58 -39.17
N ASP A 101 7.47 13.96 -38.85
CA ASP A 101 8.46 14.45 -39.82
C ASP A 101 8.84 13.37 -40.84
N PHE A 102 9.04 12.13 -40.39
CA PHE A 102 9.28 11.00 -41.28
C PHE A 102 8.09 10.80 -42.24
N ASN A 103 6.86 10.79 -41.73
CA ASN A 103 5.66 10.66 -42.55
C ASN A 103 5.49 11.82 -43.54
N ARG A 104 5.83 13.05 -43.13
CA ARG A 104 5.81 14.22 -44.01
C ARG A 104 6.84 14.09 -45.14
N LYS A 105 8.06 13.68 -44.82
CA LYS A 105 9.12 13.43 -45.81
C LYS A 105 8.75 12.30 -46.77
N GLN A 106 8.20 11.20 -46.26
CA GLN A 106 7.72 10.10 -47.09
C GLN A 106 6.60 10.55 -48.03
N LYS A 107 5.61 11.31 -47.55
CA LYS A 107 4.57 11.89 -48.40
C LYS A 107 5.14 12.81 -49.48
N GLN A 108 6.16 13.62 -49.17
CA GLN A 108 6.84 14.45 -50.15
C GLN A 108 7.61 13.63 -51.19
N ILE A 109 8.35 12.60 -50.77
CA ILE A 109 9.07 11.68 -51.69
C ILE A 109 8.06 10.97 -52.58
N ILE A 110 6.97 10.46 -52.03
CA ILE A 110 5.89 9.83 -52.78
C ILE A 110 5.31 10.84 -53.78
N PHE A 111 4.97 12.05 -53.36
CA PHE A 111 4.43 13.09 -54.25
C PHE A 111 5.40 13.50 -55.36
N GLN A 112 6.68 13.69 -55.05
CA GLN A 112 7.74 14.00 -56.03
C GLN A 112 7.96 12.83 -56.99
N SER A 113 7.95 11.59 -56.49
CA SER A 113 8.04 10.38 -57.31
C SER A 113 6.82 10.22 -58.22
N TYR A 114 5.63 10.61 -57.75
CA TYR A 114 4.42 10.67 -58.58
C TYR A 114 4.51 11.80 -59.60
N GLN A 115 5.04 12.98 -59.28
CA GLN A 115 5.25 14.07 -60.24
C GLN A 115 6.25 13.68 -61.33
N HIS A 116 7.40 13.12 -60.96
CA HIS A 116 8.38 12.59 -61.91
C HIS A 116 7.82 11.41 -62.71
N LYS A 117 7.10 10.48 -62.06
CA LYS A 117 6.38 9.41 -62.77
C LYS A 117 5.24 9.97 -63.62
N TYR A 118 4.59 11.08 -63.31
CA TYR A 118 3.53 11.65 -64.16
C TYR A 118 4.10 12.30 -65.41
N GLN A 119 5.22 13.01 -65.28
CA GLN A 119 5.97 13.53 -66.43
C GLN A 119 6.52 12.39 -67.30
N HIS A 120 7.06 11.34 -66.66
CA HIS A 120 7.54 10.15 -67.37
C HIS A 120 6.40 9.27 -67.89
N CYS A 121 5.22 9.27 -67.24
CA CYS A 121 4.00 8.59 -67.68
C CYS A 121 3.32 9.36 -68.80
N GLN A 122 3.35 10.69 -68.86
CA GLN A 122 2.92 11.39 -70.07
C GLN A 122 3.83 11.05 -71.24
N PHE A 123 5.14 11.00 -71.01
CA PHE A 123 6.14 10.59 -72.00
C PHE A 123 6.04 9.09 -72.38
N MET A 124 5.63 8.23 -71.45
CA MET A 124 5.41 6.80 -71.70
C MET A 124 3.99 6.45 -72.15
N VAL A 125 2.95 7.23 -71.84
CA VAL A 125 1.59 7.06 -72.38
C VAL A 125 1.61 7.37 -73.89
N SER A 126 2.42 8.33 -74.33
CA SER A 126 2.72 8.51 -75.75
C SER A 126 3.52 7.36 -76.39
N ILE A 127 4.16 6.48 -75.61
CA ILE A 127 4.91 5.31 -76.09
C ILE A 127 4.08 4.00 -75.91
N LEU A 128 3.14 3.96 -74.97
CA LEU A 128 2.42 2.77 -74.50
C LEU A 128 0.91 2.79 -74.81
N GLU A 129 0.40 3.78 -75.55
CA GLU A 129 -0.90 3.63 -76.23
C GLU A 129 -0.97 2.36 -77.11
N GLU A 130 0.12 1.59 -77.26
CA GLU A 130 0.07 0.22 -77.78
C GLU A 130 0.37 -0.94 -76.81
N LYS A 131 1.00 -0.83 -75.61
CA LYS A 131 1.30 -2.03 -74.78
C LYS A 131 1.29 -1.85 -73.24
N ASN A 132 0.57 -2.77 -72.57
CA ASN A 132 0.67 -3.21 -71.17
C ASN A 132 0.19 -2.32 -70.00
N LEU A 133 -1.13 -2.07 -69.99
CA LEU A 133 -1.88 -1.70 -68.78
C LEU A 133 -1.85 -2.76 -67.65
N ARG A 134 -1.66 -4.04 -67.99
CA ARG A 134 -1.79 -5.16 -67.06
C ARG A 134 -0.61 -5.24 -66.07
N ASP A 135 0.62 -5.14 -66.56
CA ASP A 135 1.84 -5.15 -65.74
C ASP A 135 1.87 -4.03 -64.69
N ARG A 136 1.28 -2.86 -65.02
CA ARG A 136 1.16 -1.74 -64.08
C ARG A 136 0.16 -1.99 -62.96
N ILE A 137 -0.92 -2.71 -63.23
CA ILE A 137 -1.89 -3.10 -62.21
C ILE A 137 -1.23 -4.07 -61.23
N ASP A 138 -0.45 -5.02 -61.74
CA ASP A 138 0.26 -6.00 -60.92
C ASP A 138 1.35 -5.35 -60.05
N GLU A 139 2.13 -4.42 -60.61
CA GLU A 139 3.12 -3.66 -59.84
C GLU A 139 2.46 -2.83 -58.72
N LYS A 140 1.36 -2.14 -59.03
CA LYS A 140 0.59 -1.37 -58.03
C LYS A 140 0.06 -2.28 -56.91
N ASN A 141 -0.52 -3.42 -57.26
CA ASN A 141 -1.03 -4.38 -56.28
C ASN A 141 0.09 -4.93 -55.39
N SER A 142 1.26 -5.21 -55.96
CA SER A 142 2.46 -5.62 -55.21
C SER A 142 2.88 -4.59 -54.16
N TYR A 143 2.87 -3.30 -54.49
CA TYR A 143 3.15 -2.23 -53.52
C TYR A 143 2.08 -2.12 -52.43
N PHE A 144 0.80 -2.27 -52.76
CA PHE A 144 -0.27 -2.28 -51.76
C PHE A 144 -0.12 -3.44 -50.78
N SER A 145 0.19 -4.64 -51.27
CA SER A 145 0.45 -5.79 -50.41
C SER A 145 1.64 -5.55 -49.47
N LYS A 146 2.74 -4.95 -49.97
CA LYS A 146 3.89 -4.59 -49.12
C LYS A 146 3.51 -3.57 -48.04
N LEU A 147 2.78 -2.52 -48.40
CA LEU A 147 2.31 -1.51 -47.44
C LEU A 147 1.41 -2.12 -46.37
N GLN A 148 0.53 -3.05 -46.76
CA GLN A 148 -0.36 -3.73 -45.82
C GLN A 148 0.42 -4.60 -44.81
N VAL A 149 1.48 -5.28 -45.27
CA VAL A 149 2.38 -6.04 -44.39
C VAL A 149 3.10 -5.13 -43.39
N GLU A 150 3.67 -4.01 -43.86
CA GLU A 150 4.34 -3.05 -42.99
C GLU A 150 3.38 -2.39 -42.00
N GLN A 151 2.14 -2.11 -42.40
CA GLN A 151 1.10 -1.61 -41.49
C GLN A 151 0.84 -2.60 -40.36
N LEU A 152 0.65 -3.88 -40.69
CA LEU A 152 0.40 -4.93 -39.68
C LEU A 152 1.59 -5.08 -38.72
N LYS A 153 2.82 -4.99 -39.24
CA LYS A 153 4.04 -5.02 -38.42
C LYS A 153 4.09 -3.83 -37.46
N TRP A 154 3.80 -2.63 -37.94
CA TRP A 154 3.76 -1.43 -37.10
C TRP A 154 2.68 -1.53 -36.01
N GLU A 155 1.49 -2.03 -36.35
CA GLU A 155 0.42 -2.27 -35.37
C GLU A 155 0.85 -3.26 -34.27
N GLN A 156 1.63 -4.29 -34.61
CA GLN A 156 2.21 -5.21 -33.64
C GLN A 156 3.25 -4.54 -32.73
N GLU A 157 4.17 -3.76 -33.30
CA GLU A 157 5.19 -3.02 -32.54
C GLU A 157 4.55 -2.03 -31.55
N VAL A 158 3.50 -1.32 -31.97
CA VAL A 158 2.73 -0.42 -31.11
C VAL A 158 2.09 -1.19 -29.94
N LYS A 159 1.48 -2.34 -30.19
CA LYS A 159 0.90 -3.19 -29.13
C LYS A 159 1.96 -3.67 -28.14
N GLN A 160 3.11 -4.14 -28.63
CA GLN A 160 4.22 -4.57 -27.77
C GLN A 160 4.73 -3.42 -26.90
N PHE A 161 4.88 -2.24 -27.48
CA PHE A 161 5.28 -1.05 -26.73
C PHE A 161 4.27 -0.67 -25.65
N GLN A 162 2.97 -0.73 -25.95
CA GLN A 162 1.89 -0.48 -24.97
C GLN A 162 1.94 -1.46 -23.80
N GLU A 163 2.17 -2.76 -24.06
CA GLU A 163 2.30 -3.76 -23.00
C GLU A 163 3.54 -3.53 -22.13
N MET A 164 4.70 -3.27 -22.74
CA MET A 164 5.93 -2.94 -22.01
C MET A 164 5.74 -1.69 -21.14
N LEU A 165 5.07 -0.65 -21.66
CA LEU A 165 4.80 0.57 -20.90
C LEU A 165 3.88 0.28 -19.71
N LYS A 166 2.82 -0.51 -19.92
CA LYS A 166 1.90 -0.94 -18.87
C LYS A 166 2.61 -1.71 -17.78
N GLU A 167 3.50 -2.64 -18.14
CA GLU A 167 4.30 -3.41 -17.20
C GLU A 167 5.21 -2.49 -16.37
N LYS A 168 5.99 -1.61 -17.01
CA LYS A 168 6.86 -0.67 -16.29
C LYS A 168 6.11 0.24 -15.34
N ILE A 169 4.93 0.73 -15.74
CA ILE A 169 4.07 1.58 -14.90
C ILE A 169 3.58 0.76 -13.69
N MET A 170 3.09 -0.46 -13.92
CA MET A 170 2.61 -1.33 -12.84
C MET A 170 3.73 -1.68 -11.85
N THR A 171 4.91 -2.04 -12.33
CA THR A 171 6.08 -2.32 -11.48
C THR A 171 6.49 -1.10 -10.66
N SER A 172 6.45 0.10 -11.26
CA SER A 172 6.79 1.35 -10.55
C SER A 172 5.73 1.75 -9.51
N ILE A 173 4.47 1.40 -9.73
CA ILE A 173 3.35 1.71 -8.82
C ILE A 173 3.22 0.66 -7.71
N GLN A 174 3.72 -0.56 -7.89
CA GLN A 174 3.61 -1.64 -6.90
C GLN A 174 4.13 -1.25 -5.50
N PRO A 175 5.30 -0.60 -5.34
CA PRO A 175 5.77 -0.16 -4.02
C PRO A 175 4.83 0.86 -3.37
N ILE A 176 4.23 1.74 -4.17
CA ILE A 176 3.27 2.75 -3.70
C ILE A 176 1.97 2.06 -3.24
N GLN A 177 1.49 1.05 -3.97
CA GLN A 177 0.32 0.26 -3.58
C GLN A 177 0.57 -0.53 -2.30
N GLU A 178 1.76 -1.11 -2.13
CA GLU A 178 2.15 -1.80 -0.91
C GLU A 178 2.22 -0.84 0.27
N MET A 179 2.79 0.35 0.07
CA MET A 179 2.83 1.42 1.07
C MET A 179 1.43 1.91 1.47
N LEU A 180 0.51 2.11 0.50
CA LEU A 180 -0.88 2.48 0.74
C LEU A 180 -1.65 1.39 1.51
N LYS A 181 -1.38 0.10 1.24
CA LYS A 181 -1.96 -1.00 2.02
C LYS A 181 -1.50 -0.99 3.47
N VAL A 182 -0.22 -0.70 3.73
CA VAL A 182 0.32 -0.56 5.09
C VAL A 182 -0.30 0.66 5.79
N TYR A 183 -0.43 1.79 5.09
CA TYR A 183 -1.00 3.02 5.64
C TYR A 183 -2.49 2.86 5.97
N LYS A 184 -3.28 2.28 5.05
CA LYS A 184 -4.68 1.97 5.27
C LYS A 184 -4.88 1.01 6.44
N ARG A 185 -4.04 -0.03 6.57
CA ARG A 185 -4.05 -0.92 7.75
C ARG A 185 -3.77 -0.17 9.06
N LYS A 186 -2.87 0.81 9.06
CA LYS A 186 -2.61 1.65 10.24
C LYS A 186 -3.82 2.52 10.58
N GLU A 187 -4.46 3.17 9.61
CA GLU A 187 -5.70 3.92 9.83
C GLU A 187 -6.88 3.04 10.29
N ASP A 188 -7.03 1.85 9.71
CA ASP A 188 -8.01 0.85 10.13
C ASP A 188 -7.74 0.41 11.58
N LEU A 189 -6.48 0.24 11.97
CA LEU A 189 -6.10 -0.07 13.35
C LEU A 189 -6.42 1.10 14.30
N TYR A 190 -6.08 2.33 13.94
CA TYR A 190 -6.35 3.51 14.78
C TYR A 190 -7.85 3.80 14.90
N SER A 191 -8.63 3.55 13.86
CA SER A 191 -10.09 3.65 13.91
C SER A 191 -10.70 2.54 14.77
N VAL A 192 -10.26 1.29 14.65
CA VAL A 192 -10.68 0.20 15.56
C VAL A 192 -10.31 0.53 17.01
N LEU A 193 -9.11 1.07 17.25
CA LEU A 193 -8.68 1.50 18.57
C LEU A 193 -9.50 2.69 19.10
N SER A 194 -9.92 3.63 18.25
CA SER A 194 -10.79 4.74 18.67
C SER A 194 -12.20 4.27 19.01
N TYR A 195 -12.76 3.29 18.29
CA TYR A 195 -14.02 2.64 18.67
C TYR A 195 -13.88 1.83 19.96
N SER A 196 -12.71 1.25 20.22
CA SER A 196 -12.44 0.51 21.46
C SER A 196 -12.39 1.40 22.71
N LYS A 197 -12.06 2.69 22.58
CA LYS A 197 -12.08 3.65 23.72
C LYS A 197 -13.48 3.88 24.31
N ASN A 198 -14.53 3.64 23.53
CA ASN A 198 -15.92 3.78 23.97
C ASN A 198 -16.57 2.44 24.36
N ILE A 199 -15.82 1.33 24.33
CA ILE A 199 -16.32 0.07 24.85
C ILE A 199 -16.30 0.18 26.38
N ASP A 200 -17.48 0.46 26.94
CA ASP A 200 -17.70 0.48 28.37
C ASP A 200 -17.22 -0.84 29.00
N GLY A 201 -16.42 -0.77 30.05
CA GLY A 201 -15.95 -1.94 30.79
C GLY A 201 -17.11 -2.81 31.30
N SER A 202 -18.29 -2.21 31.52
CA SER A 202 -19.52 -2.94 31.84
C SER A 202 -19.93 -3.93 30.73
N PHE A 203 -19.74 -3.55 29.47
CA PHE A 203 -20.07 -4.37 28.30
C PHE A 203 -19.10 -5.54 28.14
N ILE A 204 -17.80 -5.31 28.33
CA ILE A 204 -16.77 -6.38 28.33
C ILE A 204 -17.04 -7.38 29.46
N ASN A 205 -17.38 -6.89 30.64
CA ASN A 205 -17.72 -7.76 31.77
C ASN A 205 -18.98 -8.59 31.52
N LYS A 206 -20.00 -8.01 30.86
CA LYS A 206 -21.21 -8.74 30.45
C LYS A 206 -20.90 -9.84 29.44
N MET A 207 -20.06 -9.54 28.45
CA MET A 207 -19.56 -10.52 27.46
C MET A 207 -18.76 -11.65 28.13
N MET A 208 -17.83 -11.31 29.02
CA MET A 208 -17.03 -12.28 29.78
C MET A 208 -17.92 -13.20 30.64
N ASN A 209 -18.97 -12.66 31.26
CA ASN A 209 -19.93 -13.44 32.03
C ASN A 209 -20.76 -14.37 31.15
N LEU A 210 -21.22 -13.91 29.97
CA LEU A 210 -21.92 -14.77 29.01
C LEU A 210 -21.04 -15.94 28.54
N LEU A 211 -19.77 -15.67 28.20
CA LEU A 211 -18.82 -16.70 27.79
C LEU A 211 -18.55 -17.72 28.90
N LYS A 212 -18.45 -17.27 30.16
CA LYS A 212 -18.29 -18.15 31.33
C LYS A 212 -19.51 -19.01 31.61
N ILE A 213 -20.72 -18.43 31.54
CA ILE A 213 -21.98 -19.14 31.80
C ILE A 213 -22.19 -20.23 30.73
N GLU A 214 -21.94 -19.90 29.47
CA GLU A 214 -22.15 -20.81 28.34
C GLU A 214 -20.94 -21.74 28.09
N LYS A 215 -19.88 -21.67 28.92
CA LYS A 215 -18.64 -22.49 28.83
C LYS A 215 -17.97 -22.44 27.46
N ILE A 216 -17.99 -21.28 26.82
CA ILE A 216 -17.42 -21.10 25.48
C ILE A 216 -15.92 -20.89 25.57
N THR A 217 -15.16 -21.80 24.97
CA THR A 217 -13.70 -21.73 24.89
C THR A 217 -13.19 -20.96 23.67
N ASP A 218 -13.98 -20.91 22.59
CA ASP A 218 -13.69 -20.14 21.38
C ASP A 218 -14.71 -19.01 21.20
N CYS A 219 -14.35 -17.81 21.68
CA CYS A 219 -15.27 -16.67 21.64
C CYS A 219 -15.48 -16.12 20.22
N ILE A 220 -14.53 -16.35 19.31
CA ILE A 220 -14.62 -15.87 17.92
C ILE A 220 -15.61 -16.73 17.17
N GLU A 221 -15.48 -18.05 17.25
CA GLU A 221 -16.41 -19.00 16.63
C GLU A 221 -17.84 -18.80 17.16
N TYR A 222 -17.98 -18.64 18.46
CA TYR A 222 -19.26 -18.39 19.11
C TYR A 222 -19.93 -17.08 18.65
N LEU A 223 -19.17 -15.98 18.58
CA LEU A 223 -19.69 -14.72 18.10
C LEU A 223 -20.04 -14.76 16.61
N SER A 224 -19.31 -15.57 15.82
CA SER A 224 -19.63 -15.86 14.42
C SER A 224 -20.97 -16.60 14.29
N ASN A 225 -21.22 -17.60 15.14
CA ASN A 225 -22.42 -18.44 15.08
C ASN A 225 -23.70 -17.73 15.58
N LYS A 226 -23.58 -16.78 16.53
CA LYS A 226 -24.73 -15.95 16.99
C LYS A 226 -25.06 -14.76 16.08
N GLN A 227 -24.36 -14.55 14.96
CA GLN A 227 -24.60 -13.42 14.03
C GLN A 227 -25.99 -13.41 13.37
N SER A 228 -26.75 -14.50 13.45
CA SER A 228 -27.95 -14.67 12.64
C SER A 228 -29.23 -14.05 13.22
N ARG A 229 -29.27 -13.56 14.47
CA ARG A 229 -30.50 -12.95 15.03
C ARG A 229 -30.19 -11.74 15.94
N GLU A 230 -30.53 -10.55 15.44
CA GLU A 230 -30.97 -9.36 16.19
C GLU A 230 -29.96 -8.43 16.91
N GLN A 231 -28.63 -8.63 16.88
CA GLN A 231 -27.72 -7.71 17.61
C GLN A 231 -26.57 -7.13 16.76
N PRO A 232 -26.73 -5.92 16.16
CA PRO A 232 -25.68 -5.27 15.38
C PRO A 232 -24.40 -4.99 16.17
N HIS A 233 -24.50 -4.84 17.49
CA HIS A 233 -23.36 -4.65 18.38
C HIS A 233 -22.45 -5.89 18.45
N LEU A 234 -23.00 -7.11 18.39
CA LEU A 234 -22.21 -8.35 18.38
C LEU A 234 -21.43 -8.53 17.07
N LYS A 235 -22.01 -8.09 15.94
CA LYS A 235 -21.33 -8.07 14.64
C LYS A 235 -20.10 -7.15 14.63
N CYS A 236 -20.23 -5.98 15.25
CA CYS A 236 -19.11 -5.04 15.42
C CYS A 236 -17.97 -5.67 16.23
N ASN A 237 -18.31 -6.31 17.36
CA ASN A 237 -17.32 -6.94 18.23
C ASN A 237 -16.62 -8.14 17.60
N TYR A 238 -17.36 -8.96 16.85
CA TYR A 238 -16.76 -10.05 16.07
C TYR A 238 -15.74 -9.51 15.07
N ASN A 239 -16.09 -8.46 14.32
CA ASN A 239 -15.18 -7.88 13.35
C ASN A 239 -13.92 -7.30 14.02
N ILE A 240 -14.07 -6.65 15.19
CA ILE A 240 -12.94 -6.13 15.96
C ILE A 240 -12.05 -7.28 16.44
N LEU A 241 -12.61 -8.33 17.04
CA LEU A 241 -11.85 -9.47 17.56
C LEU A 241 -11.18 -10.28 16.44
N LYS A 242 -11.89 -10.50 15.34
CA LYS A 242 -11.34 -11.15 14.14
C LYS A 242 -10.17 -10.34 13.58
N ASN A 243 -10.34 -9.03 13.41
CA ASN A 243 -9.27 -8.14 12.93
C ASN A 243 -8.07 -8.15 13.89
N ILE A 244 -8.29 -8.19 15.21
CA ILE A 244 -7.20 -8.29 16.21
C ILE A 244 -6.50 -9.65 16.12
N SER A 245 -7.24 -10.74 15.93
CA SER A 245 -6.66 -12.09 15.81
C SER A 245 -5.90 -12.32 14.51
N GLU A 246 -6.27 -11.62 13.43
CA GLU A 246 -5.57 -11.63 12.14
C GLU A 246 -4.36 -10.68 12.10
N ILE A 247 -4.16 -9.83 13.12
CA ILE A 247 -2.92 -9.08 13.30
C ILE A 247 -1.85 -10.07 13.77
N ASP A 248 -1.11 -10.58 12.79
CA ASP A 248 0.03 -11.45 12.99
C ASP A 248 1.18 -10.66 13.65
N PHE A 249 1.23 -10.66 14.99
CA PHE A 249 2.29 -10.01 15.78
C PHE A 249 3.69 -10.63 15.55
N LYS A 250 3.82 -11.67 14.72
CA LYS A 250 5.07 -12.40 14.46
C LYS A 250 6.03 -11.76 13.43
N LYS A 251 5.73 -10.61 12.84
CA LYS A 251 6.62 -9.96 11.84
C LYS A 251 7.39 -8.72 12.34
N LEU A 252 7.90 -8.76 13.57
CA LEU A 252 8.76 -7.69 14.10
C LEU A 252 10.26 -8.05 14.22
N ASP A 253 10.71 -9.19 13.68
CA ASP A 253 12.15 -9.51 13.54
C ASP A 253 12.71 -9.15 12.14
N GLY A 254 12.04 -8.25 11.43
CA GLY A 254 12.44 -7.78 10.08
C GLY A 254 13.37 -6.57 10.07
N HIS A 255 14.25 -6.40 11.06
CA HIS A 255 15.38 -5.47 10.95
C HIS A 255 16.45 -6.08 10.01
N SER A 256 16.19 -6.12 8.70
CA SER A 256 17.23 -6.44 7.71
C SER A 256 17.07 -5.79 6.34
N HIS A 257 15.87 -5.35 5.94
CA HIS A 257 15.68 -4.80 4.58
C HIS A 257 15.94 -3.31 4.41
N LEU A 258 16.14 -2.55 5.50
CA LEU A 258 16.46 -1.11 5.43
C LEU A 258 17.97 -0.80 5.44
N CYS A 259 18.85 -1.81 5.57
CA CYS A 259 20.31 -1.60 5.54
C CYS A 259 20.96 -1.82 4.16
N GLN A 260 20.23 -2.26 3.13
CA GLN A 260 20.84 -2.52 1.81
C GLN A 260 20.78 -1.34 0.81
N PHE A 261 20.12 -0.23 1.14
CA PHE A 261 20.04 0.92 0.23
C PHE A 261 21.26 1.87 0.28
N ASN A 262 22.19 1.67 1.23
CA ASN A 262 23.38 2.52 1.38
C ASN A 262 24.65 1.98 0.68
N LEU A 263 24.56 0.91 -0.12
CA LEU A 263 25.71 0.29 -0.79
C LEU A 263 25.73 0.44 -2.33
N LEU A 264 24.87 1.27 -2.91
CA LEU A 264 24.84 1.53 -4.36
C LEU A 264 25.30 2.94 -4.77
N LEU A 265 25.92 3.69 -3.85
CA LEU A 265 26.47 5.03 -4.13
C LEU A 265 27.87 5.22 -3.50
N SER A 266 28.72 4.22 -3.67
CA SER A 266 30.18 4.29 -3.51
C SER A 266 30.81 3.48 -4.63
#